data_AF-I4BB00-F1
#
_entry.id   AF-I4BB00-F1
#
_cell.length_a   1.000
_cell.length_b   1.000
_cell.length_c   1.000
_cell.angle_alpha   90.00
_cell.angle_beta   90.00
_cell.angle_gamma   90.00
#
_symmetry.space_group_name_H-M   'P 1'
#
loop_
_entity.id
_entity.type
_entity.pdbx_description
1 polymer ?
#
loop_
_entity_poly.entity_id
_entity_poly.type
_entity_poly.pdbx_seq_one_letter_code
_entity_poly.pdbx_strand_id
1 'polypeptide(L)' 'MKTTLDIPEEKFTTVQNLYGLRTKREAVILALDELARRYKIERLVDQLGTFSDFMTQDDLREMRDLDTTRDISLN' A
#
# COMPACT_ATOMS: atom_id res chain seq x y z
N MET A 1 -15.84 4.55 -16.76
CA MET A 1 -17.07 4.07 -17.42
C MET A 1 -18.28 4.49 -16.60
N LYS A 2 -19.45 4.64 -17.23
CA LYS A 2 -20.71 4.90 -16.52
C LYS A 2 -21.45 3.57 -16.37
N THR A 3 -21.83 3.26 -15.14
CA THR A 3 -22.50 2.00 -14.79
C THR A 3 -23.61 2.30 -13.79
N THR A 4 -24.73 1.59 -13.89
CA THR A 4 -25.83 1.65 -12.92
C THR A 4 -25.67 0.48 -11.95
N LEU A 5 -25.60 0.78 -10.66
CA LEU A 5 -25.48 -0.20 -9.59
C LEU A 5 -26.59 0.05 -8.58
N ASP A 6 -27.24 -1.01 -8.14
CA ASP A 6 -28.17 -0.93 -7.02
C ASP A 6 -27.40 -1.09 -5.71
N ILE A 7 -27.55 -0.11 -4.82
CA ILE A 7 -26.82 -0.03 -3.54
C ILE A 7 -27.86 0.15 -2.44
N PRO A 8 -27.95 -0.78 -1.48
CA PRO A 8 -28.86 -0.64 -0.35
C PRO A 8 -28.59 0.67 0.41
N GLU A 9 -29.64 1.44 0.65
CA GLU A 9 -29.54 2.77 1.27
C GLU A 9 -28.88 2.69 2.65
N GLU A 10 -29.25 1.69 3.45
CA GLU A 10 -28.68 1.44 4.78
C GLU A 10 -27.15 1.33 4.76
N LYS A 11 -26.60 0.55 3.80
CA LYS A 11 -25.15 0.39 3.65
C LYS A 11 -24.48 1.70 3.29
N PHE A 12 -25.11 2.50 2.42
CA PHE A 12 -24.59 3.81 2.06
C PHE A 12 -24.59 4.76 3.27
N THR A 13 -25.69 4.83 4.02
CA THR A 13 -25.81 5.67 5.22
C THR A 13 -24.74 5.31 6.26
N THR A 14 -24.48 4.01 6.49
CA THR A 14 -23.41 3.59 7.41
C THR A 14 -22.05 4.09 6.95
N VAL A 15 -21.68 3.87 5.69
CA VAL A 15 -20.38 4.30 5.15
C VAL A 15 -20.28 5.83 5.15
N GLN A 16 -21.39 6.52 4.84
CA GLN A 16 -21.47 7.97 4.87
C GLN A 16 -21.17 8.53 6.26
N ASN A 17 -21.75 7.94 7.30
CA ASN A 17 -21.52 8.37 8.69
C ASN A 17 -20.09 8.07 9.17
N LEU A 18 -19.53 6.91 8.76
CA LEU A 18 -18.17 6.51 9.15
C LEU A 18 -17.08 7.34 8.47
N TYR A 19 -17.27 7.68 7.20
CA TYR A 19 -16.22 8.26 6.35
C TYR A 19 -16.54 9.68 5.86
N GLY A 20 -17.67 10.26 6.26
CA GLY A 20 -18.05 11.65 5.94
C GLY A 20 -18.32 11.90 4.45
N LEU A 21 -18.80 10.88 3.73
CA LEU A 21 -18.96 10.96 2.27
C LEU A 21 -20.16 11.83 1.86
N ARG A 22 -20.12 12.36 0.63
CA ARG A 22 -21.20 13.19 0.10
C ARG A 22 -22.02 12.46 -0.96
N THR A 23 -21.40 11.54 -1.69
CA THR A 23 -22.04 10.87 -2.83
C THR A 23 -21.88 9.36 -2.82
N LYS A 24 -22.85 8.65 -3.41
CA LYS A 24 -22.78 7.19 -3.63
C LYS A 24 -21.58 6.79 -4.49
N ARG A 25 -21.17 7.66 -5.42
CA ARG A 25 -19.99 7.43 -6.27
C ARG A 25 -18.70 7.41 -5.46
N GLU A 26 -18.51 8.37 -4.55
CA GLU A 26 -17.34 8.41 -3.66
C GLU A 26 -17.27 7.16 -2.79
N ALA A 27 -18.41 6.69 -2.28
CA ALA A 27 -18.46 5.46 -1.47
C ALA A 27 -17.98 4.23 -2.25
N VAL A 28 -18.39 4.11 -3.52
CA VAL A 28 -17.94 2.99 -4.37
C VAL A 28 -16.44 3.07 -4.66
N ILE A 29 -15.93 4.27 -4.99
CA ILE A 29 -14.49 4.46 -5.25
C ILE A 29 -13.69 4.11 -4.00
N LEU A 30 -14.07 4.65 -2.84
CA LEU A 30 -13.42 4.37 -1.57
C LEU A 30 -13.43 2.87 -1.23
N ALA A 31 -14.57 2.19 -1.46
CA ALA A 31 -14.67 0.76 -1.20
C ALA A 31 -13.72 -0.07 -2.08
N LEU A 32 -13.57 0.29 -3.35
CA LEU A 32 -12.66 -0.38 -4.27
C LEU A 32 -11.19 -0.14 -3.88
N ASP A 33 -10.85 1.11 -3.55
CA ASP A 33 -9.49 1.47 -3.12
C ASP A 33 -9.10 0.74 -1.84
N GLU A 34 -10.03 0.66 -0.88
CA GLU A 34 -9.78 0.03 0.40
C GLU A 34 -9.69 -1.50 0.29
N LEU A 35 -10.49 -2.11 -0.60
CA LEU A 35 -10.37 -3.54 -0.91
C LEU A 35 -8.98 -3.84 -1.51
N ALA A 36 -8.54 -3.04 -2.49
CA ALA A 36 -7.23 -3.20 -3.11
C ALA A 36 -6.09 -2.97 -2.11
N ARG A 37 -6.23 -2.00 -1.20
CA ARG A 37 -5.25 -1.73 -0.15
C ARG A 37 -5.11 -2.92 0.80
N ARG A 38 -6.23 -3.50 1.26
CA ARG A 38 -6.23 -4.68 2.14
C ARG A 38 -5.57 -5.87 1.49
N TYR A 39 -5.93 -6.18 0.24
CA TYR A 39 -5.30 -7.27 -0.51
C TYR A 39 -3.78 -7.10 -0.64
N LYS A 40 -3.30 -5.88 -0.91
CA LYS A 40 -1.86 -5.59 -0.97
C LYS A 40 -1.18 -5.82 0.38
N ILE A 41 -1.82 -5.42 1.48
CA ILE A 41 -1.28 -5.63 2.83
C ILE A 41 -1.22 -7.12 3.15
N GLU A 42 -2.28 -7.88 2.88
CA GLU A 42 -2.30 -9.34 3.06
C GLU A 42 -1.16 -10.00 2.30
N ARG A 43 -0.95 -9.61 1.03
CA ARG A 43 0.18 -10.10 0.22
C ARG A 43 1.54 -9.75 0.82
N LEU A 44 1.71 -8.55 1.36
CA LEU A 44 2.97 -8.16 2.02
C LEU A 44 3.21 -8.97 3.29
N VAL A 45 2.15 -9.23 4.07
CA VAL A 45 2.22 -10.07 5.27
C VAL A 45 2.56 -11.51 4.90
N ASP A 46 1.99 -12.05 3.82
CA ASP A 46 2.32 -13.39 3.33
C ASP A 46 3.79 -13.55 2.93
N GLN A 47 4.43 -12.46 2.51
CA GLN A 47 5.86 -12.43 2.18
C GLN A 47 6.76 -12.23 3.41
N LEU A 48 6.19 -11.87 4.57
CA LEU A 48 6.97 -11.66 5.78
C LEU A 48 7.63 -12.98 6.22
N GLY A 49 8.95 -12.99 6.33
CA GLY A 49 9.73 -14.18 6.68
C GLY A 49 10.08 -15.10 5.51
N THR A 50 9.63 -14.81 4.28
CA THR A 50 10.06 -15.57 3.08
C THR A 50 11.34 -15.03 2.46
N PHE A 51 11.85 -13.88 2.91
CA PHE A 51 13.05 -13.29 2.36
C PHE A 51 14.30 -13.98 2.93
N SER A 52 14.88 -14.91 2.18
CA SER A 52 16.10 -15.64 2.56
C SER A 52 17.37 -14.81 2.40
N ASP A 53 17.41 -13.94 1.38
CA ASP A 53 18.62 -13.20 0.97
C ASP A 53 18.44 -11.68 1.09
N PHE A 54 17.57 -11.21 2.00
CA PHE A 54 17.41 -9.77 2.21
C PHE A 54 18.61 -9.21 2.97
N MET A 55 19.18 -8.11 2.47
CA MET A 55 20.28 -7.43 3.14
C MET A 55 19.89 -7.04 4.56
N THR A 56 20.79 -7.32 5.50
CA THR A 56 20.71 -6.80 6.87
C THR A 56 21.15 -5.34 6.90
N GLN A 57 20.99 -4.68 8.06
CA GLN A 57 21.50 -3.33 8.23
C GLN A 57 23.03 -3.26 8.16
N ASP A 58 23.72 -4.33 8.57
CA ASP A 58 25.17 -4.40 8.51
C ASP A 58 25.64 -4.58 7.06
N ASP A 59 24.98 -5.44 6.28
CA ASP A 59 25.23 -5.58 4.84
C ASP A 59 25.06 -4.24 4.10
N LEU A 60 24.00 -3.47 4.44
CA LEU A 60 23.77 -2.15 3.85
C LEU A 60 24.83 -1.12 4.27
N ARG A 61 25.37 -1.22 5.49
CA ARG A 61 26.45 -0.34 5.96
C ARG A 61 27.73 -0.61 5.16
N GLU A 62 28.11 -1.88 5.01
CA GLU A 62 29.27 -2.27 4.22
C GLU A 62 29.14 -1.80 2.76
N MET A 63 27.97 -1.97 2.15
CA MET A 63 27.71 -1.49 0.78
C MET A 63 27.90 0.03 0.64
N ARG A 64 27.47 0.83 1.63
CA ARG A 64 27.62 2.30 1.60
C ARG A 64 29.06 2.74 1.81
N ASP A 65 29.80 2.05 2.67
CA ASP A 65 31.21 2.36 2.93
C ASP A 65 32.08 2.02 1.70
N LEU A 66 31.75 0.91 1.00
CA LEU A 66 32.37 0.52 -0.27
C LEU A 66 32.06 1.49 -1.42
N ASP A 67 30.86 2.08 -1.46
CA ASP A 67 30.50 3.08 -2.48
C ASP A 67 31.23 4.40 -2.21
N THR A 68 31.26 4.84 -0.95
CA THR A 68 31.94 6.09 -0.55
C THR A 68 33.45 6.00 -0.81
N THR A 69 34.08 4.85 -0.60
CA THR A 69 35.52 4.67 -0.87
C THR A 69 35.88 4.71 -2.35
N ARG A 70 34.95 4.37 -3.27
CA ARG A 70 35.17 4.48 -4.71
C ARG A 70 35.25 5.94 -5.18
N ASP A 71 34.45 6.82 -4.60
CA ASP A 71 34.43 8.25 -4.98
C ASP A 71 35.69 9.00 -4.52
N ILE A 72 36.29 8.61 -3.40
CA ILE A 72 37.52 9.25 -2.89
C ILE A 72 38.77 8.77 -3.67
N SER A 73 38.67 7.65 -4.38
CA SER A 73 39.77 7.04 -5.14
C SER A 73 39.94 7.62 -6.56
N LEU A 74 39.04 8.50 -6.99
CA LEU A 74 38.99 9.10 -8.33
C LEU A 74 39.49 10.55 -8.39
N ASN A 75 40.13 11.06 -7.33
CA ASN A 75 40.82 12.36 -7.30
C ASN A 75 42.32 12.21 -7.05
#